data_AF-A0A7C0Z201-F1
#
_entry.id   AF-A0A7C0Z201-F1
#
_cell.length_a   1.000
_cell.length_b   1.000
_cell.length_c   1.000
_cell.angle_alpha   90.00
_cell.angle_beta   90.00
_cell.angle_gamma   90.00
#
_symmetry.space_group_name_H-M   'P 1'
#
loop_
_entity.id
_entity.type
_entity.pdbx_description
1 polymer ?
#
loop_
_entity_poly.entity_id
_entity_poly.type
_entity_poly.pdbx_seq_one_letter_code
_entity_poly.pdbx_strand_id
1 'polypeptide(L)' 'MEEGGCLIPKPTFEIQNVVASVTLNQRLDLERIAEVVPNAEYSPEHLRLYSLGSESFQV' A
#
# COMPACT_ATOMS: atom_id res chain seq x y z
N MET A 1 -42.62 -33.16 -5.17
CA MET A 1 -41.37 -33.24 -5.93
C MET A 1 -40.75 -31.87 -5.76
N GLU A 2 -39.82 -31.75 -4.81
CA GLU A 2 -39.25 -30.46 -4.39
C GLU A 2 -38.19 -30.06 -5.41
N GLU A 3 -38.40 -28.92 -6.04
CA GLU A 3 -37.48 -28.30 -7.00
C GLU A 3 -36.14 -28.05 -6.31
N GLY A 4 -35.11 -28.81 -6.70
CA GLY A 4 -33.74 -28.66 -6.23
C GLY A 4 -33.11 -27.37 -6.77
N GLY A 5 -33.48 -26.23 -6.19
CA GLY A 5 -32.85 -24.95 -6.45
C GLY A 5 -31.40 -24.98 -6.01
N CYS A 6 -30.47 -24.94 -6.97
CA CYS A 6 -29.05 -24.77 -6.68
C CYS A 6 -28.84 -23.39 -6.03
N LEU A 7 -28.67 -23.38 -4.70
CA LEU A 7 -28.36 -22.17 -3.96
C LEU A 7 -26.90 -21.79 -4.25
N ILE A 8 -26.69 -20.88 -5.19
CA ILE A 8 -25.37 -20.32 -5.45
C ILE A 8 -25.05 -19.38 -4.27
N PRO A 9 -24.08 -19.72 -3.40
CA PRO A 9 -23.72 -18.85 -2.29
C PRO A 9 -23.16 -17.54 -2.84
N LYS A 10 -23.57 -16.41 -2.25
CA LYS A 10 -23.01 -15.11 -2.65
C LYS A 10 -21.50 -15.12 -2.36
N PRO A 11 -20.65 -14.75 -3.33
CA PRO A 11 -19.22 -14.69 -3.12
C PRO A 11 -18.89 -13.62 -2.07
N THR A 12 -18.00 -13.98 -1.14
CA THR A 12 -17.42 -13.07 -0.15
C THR A 12 -16.20 -12.40 -0.78
N PHE A 13 -16.11 -11.07 -0.70
CA PHE A 13 -14.98 -10.31 -1.22
C PHE A 13 -14.25 -9.63 -0.06
N GLU A 14 -12.92 -9.80 -0.02
CA GLU A 14 -12.03 -9.13 0.94
C GLU A 14 -10.98 -8.32 0.16
N ILE A 15 -10.83 -7.05 0.53
CA ILE A 15 -9.83 -6.17 -0.09
C ILE A 15 -8.52 -6.40 0.65
N GLN A 16 -7.56 -7.02 -0.04
CA GLN A 16 -6.27 -7.35 0.56
C GLN A 16 -5.34 -6.14 0.70
N ASN A 17 -5.34 -5.24 -0.29
CA ASN A 17 -4.49 -4.06 -0.31
C ASN A 17 -5.12 -2.96 -1.17
N VAL A 18 -4.91 -1.71 -0.77
CA VAL A 18 -5.28 -0.53 -1.54
C VAL A 18 -4.07 0.38 -1.63
N VAL A 19 -3.71 0.76 -2.85
CA VAL A 19 -2.62 1.69 -3.11
C VAL A 19 -3.20 2.91 -3.81
N ALA A 20 -2.90 4.10 -3.29
CA ALA A 20 -3.29 5.38 -3.88
C ALA A 20 -2.04 6.21 -4.16
N SER A 21 -2.04 6.91 -5.30
CA SER A 21 -0.97 7.84 -5.68
C SER A 21 -1.55 9.21 -6.01
N VAL A 22 -0.81 10.26 -5.68
CA VAL A 22 -1.16 11.64 -5.98
C VAL A 22 0.09 12.38 -6.43
N THR A 23 -0.06 13.27 -7.40
CA THR A 23 1.03 14.14 -7.87
C THR A 23 0.77 15.55 -7.38
N LEU A 24 1.66 16.05 -6.53
CA LEU A 24 1.63 17.42 -6.04
C LEU A 24 2.60 18.25 -6.88
N ASN A 25 2.08 19.15 -7.71
CA ASN A 25 2.87 19.96 -8.65
C ASN A 25 3.54 21.17 -7.96
N GLN A 26 4.03 20.98 -6.73
CA GLN A 26 4.60 22.01 -5.86
C GLN A 26 5.93 21.54 -5.25
N ARG A 27 6.77 22.49 -4.83
CA ARG A 27 7.99 22.16 -4.08
C ARG A 27 7.61 21.79 -2.65
N LEU A 28 7.98 20.58 -2.24
CA LEU A 28 7.77 20.06 -0.89
C LEU A 28 9.11 20.01 -0.16
N ASP A 29 9.11 20.49 1.06
CA ASP A 29 10.26 20.42 1.97
C ASP A 29 10.09 19.16 2.85
N LEU A 30 10.85 18.10 2.51
CA LEU A 30 10.67 16.78 3.10
C LEU A 30 11.12 16.72 4.56
N GLU A 31 12.08 17.56 4.96
CA GLU A 31 12.52 17.67 6.36
C GLU A 31 11.38 18.24 7.22
N ARG A 32 10.78 19.34 6.76
CA ARG A 32 9.63 19.94 7.46
C ARG A 32 8.41 19.04 7.49
N ILE A 33 8.16 18.29 6.44
CA ILE A 33 7.01 17.37 6.39
C ILE A 33 7.20 16.22 7.38
N ALA A 34 8.40 15.68 7.51
CA ALA A 34 8.70 14.66 8.50
C ALA A 34 8.51 15.15 9.95
N GLU A 35 8.76 16.43 10.23
CA GLU A 35 8.50 17.03 11.54
C GLU A 35 7.00 17.27 11.81
N VAL A 36 6.24 17.65 10.78
CA VAL A 36 4.84 18.10 10.93
C VAL A 36 3.84 16.95 10.82
N VAL A 37 4.12 15.94 9.99
CA VAL A 37 3.18 14.85 9.70
C VAL A 37 3.44 13.67 10.64
N PRO A 38 2.47 13.29 11.49
CA PRO A 38 2.64 12.14 12.37
C PRO A 38 2.79 10.86 11.55
N ASN A 39 3.82 10.07 11.87
CA ASN A 39 4.22 8.84 11.18
C ASN A 39 4.83 9.03 9.77
N ALA A 40 5.15 10.26 9.36
CA ALA A 40 5.99 10.48 8.18
C ALA A 40 7.47 10.46 8.59
N GLU A 41 8.24 9.59 7.95
CA GLU A 41 9.69 9.49 8.16
C GLU A 41 10.40 9.71 6.82
N TYR A 42 11.47 10.51 6.84
CA TYR A 42 12.29 10.78 5.66
C TYR A 42 13.77 10.57 5.99
N SER A 43 14.36 9.51 5.42
CA SER A 43 15.78 9.15 5.56
C SER A 43 16.40 8.90 4.18
N PRO A 44 17.24 9.82 3.64
CA PRO A 44 17.85 9.68 2.32
C PRO A 44 18.81 8.48 2.19
N GLU A 45 19.38 8.02 3.29
CA GLU A 45 20.23 6.82 3.39
C GLU A 45 19.44 5.52 3.23
N HIS A 46 18.18 5.50 3.65
CA HIS A 46 17.32 4.33 3.64
C HIS A 46 17.05 3.85 2.20
N LEU A 47 16.89 4.80 1.26
CA LEU A 47 16.73 4.50 -0.16
C LEU A 47 17.93 3.75 -0.76
N ARG A 48 19.15 4.05 -0.29
CA ARG A 48 20.37 3.42 -0.80
C ARG A 48 20.52 1.97 -0.34
N LEU A 49 20.02 1.63 0.85
CA LEU A 49 20.14 0.28 1.41
C LEU A 49 19.24 -0.72 0.68
N TYR A 50 18.07 -0.30 0.20
CA TYR A 50 17.16 -1.15 -0.55
C TYR A 50 17.67 -1.58 -1.93
N SER A 51 18.65 -0.88 -2.51
CA SER A 51 19.27 -1.31 -3.78
C SER A 51 20.44 -2.29 -3.58
N LEU A 52 20.88 -2.51 -2.34
CA LEU A 52 22.02 -3.35 -2.00
C LEU A 52 21.63 -4.71 -1.41
N GLY A 53 20.34 -4.96 -1.20
CA GLY A 53 19.82 -6.23 -0.69
C GLY A 53 18.44 -6.53 -1.24
N SER A 54 18.37 -6.97 -2.50
CA SER A 54 17.14 -7.51 -3.09
C SER A 54 17.28 -9.00 -3.37
N GLU A 55 17.18 -9.81 -2.31
CA GLU A 55 16.57 -11.13 -2.45
C GLU A 55 15.41 -11.21 -1.45
N SER A 56 14.27 -11.68 -1.96
CA SER A 56 13.02 -11.96 -1.25
C SER A 56 12.24 -10.77 -0.66
N PHE A 57 11.49 -10.09 -1.53
CA PHE A 57 10.09 -9.80 -1.19
C PHE A 57 9.27 -10.96 -1.76
N GLN A 58 8.84 -11.90 -0.91
CA GLN A 58 7.82 -12.86 -1.31
C GLN A 58 6.48 -12.14 -1.22
N VAL A 59 5.86 -11.94 -2.39
CA VAL A 59 4.43 -11.60 -2.53
C VAL A 59 3.64 -12.90 -2.53
#